data_AF-A0A2T4XGI2-F1
#
_entry.id   AF-A0A2T4XGI2-F1
#
_cell.length_a   1.000
_cell.length_b   1.000
_cell.length_c   1.000
_cell.angle_alpha   90.00
_cell.angle_beta   90.00
_cell.angle_gamma   90.00
#
_symmetry.space_group_name_H-M   'P 1'
#
loop_
_entity.id
_entity.type
_entity.pdbx_description
1 polymer ?
#
loop_
_entity_poly.entity_id
_entity_poly.type
_entity_poly.pdbx_seq_one_letter_code
_entity_poly.pdbx_strand_id
1 'polypeptide(L)'
;MMDKFTTGGSTGIDSASTTGSAVRFDHPEQLEALYQKDKAGFTKQFFAQYSSLEENPKTNLLARSWHARLTYRPERITVPMQERMFIVLSAALSGLLFKLPEWTGFVQDEYMIRYFPFMILPFLIVYLLWKRGADRRTVSVNLAGIAGFVLYMSFLPYEAGGDVLPLVMMHMLLTLWFLTGHAYDGGPGLGFLRINGDVAVAAAVLGLAGGLLTMISFGLFSLTPLDVEHFFESYVIYWGGPSIALGAFFLAETKPGLVSRVAPVIARIFTPVAAGVLFLFLMAFVFTDVDLYSDRSVLFVFNLMLIAVMALTLFSLANDSNDWYGADGSH
;
A
#
# COMPACT_ATOMS: atom_id res chain seq x y z
N MET A 1 -22.95 -17.95 -35.28
CA MET A 1 -23.62 -19.21 -35.66
C MET A 1 -23.42 -20.17 -34.50
N MET A 2 -24.31 -20.07 -33.53
CA MET A 2 -24.39 -20.96 -32.37
C MET A 2 -24.95 -22.30 -32.83
N ASP A 3 -24.41 -23.42 -32.35
CA ASP A 3 -25.19 -24.65 -32.34
C ASP A 3 -24.82 -25.54 -31.13
N LYS A 4 -25.85 -25.68 -30.27
CA LYS A 4 -26.27 -26.86 -29.49
C LYS A 4 -25.37 -27.38 -28.37
N PHE A 5 -25.60 -26.80 -27.19
CA PHE A 5 -25.63 -27.54 -25.93
C PHE A 5 -26.83 -28.48 -25.92
N THR A 6 -26.59 -29.80 -25.94
CA THR A 6 -27.59 -30.81 -25.62
C THR A 6 -27.51 -31.15 -24.15
N THR A 7 -28.58 -30.81 -23.43
CA THR A 7 -28.91 -31.29 -22.08
C THR A 7 -29.29 -32.76 -22.14
N GLY A 8 -28.68 -33.57 -21.28
CA GLY A 8 -29.05 -34.98 -21.14
C GLY A 8 -28.56 -35.55 -19.81
N GLY A 9 -29.51 -35.92 -18.96
CA GLY A 9 -29.35 -37.04 -18.03
C GLY A 9 -28.97 -36.71 -16.59
N SER A 10 -29.98 -36.40 -15.78
CA SER A 10 -29.98 -36.60 -14.32
C SER A 10 -29.52 -38.02 -13.98
N THR A 11 -28.47 -38.16 -13.17
CA THR A 11 -28.25 -39.36 -12.34
C THR A 11 -27.74 -38.97 -10.95
N GLY A 12 -28.47 -39.49 -9.96
CA GLY A 12 -28.26 -39.54 -8.52
C GLY A 12 -27.05 -38.82 -7.91
N ILE A 13 -27.35 -37.79 -7.12
CA ILE A 13 -26.52 -37.45 -5.95
C ILE A 13 -26.79 -38.54 -4.91
N ASP A 14 -26.06 -39.65 -5.00
CA ASP A 14 -26.00 -40.62 -3.91
C ASP A 14 -25.01 -40.12 -2.86
N SER A 15 -25.57 -39.83 -1.69
CA SER A 15 -24.86 -39.66 -0.43
C SER A 15 -24.09 -40.93 -0.08
N ALA A 16 -22.76 -40.93 -0.25
CA ALA A 16 -21.91 -41.97 0.32
C ALA A 16 -20.50 -41.47 0.68
N SER A 17 -20.18 -41.62 1.97
CA SER A 17 -18.86 -41.80 2.56
C SER A 17 -17.90 -40.59 2.66
N THR A 18 -18.04 -39.90 3.78
CA THR A 18 -16.92 -39.37 4.58
C THR A 18 -16.01 -40.50 5.06
N THR A 19 -15.14 -41.01 4.19
CA THR A 19 -13.93 -41.79 4.55
C THR A 19 -13.08 -42.03 3.30
N GLY A 20 -11.95 -41.33 3.17
CA GLY A 20 -10.84 -41.73 2.29
C GLY A 20 -11.12 -41.87 0.79
N SER A 21 -11.82 -40.93 0.15
CA SER A 21 -11.95 -40.95 -1.31
C SER A 21 -10.61 -40.65 -1.98
N ALA A 22 -10.02 -41.63 -2.67
CA ALA A 22 -8.87 -41.42 -3.54
C ALA A 22 -9.15 -40.29 -4.54
N VAL A 23 -8.19 -39.40 -4.76
CA VAL A 23 -8.33 -38.28 -5.70
C VAL A 23 -8.33 -38.87 -7.10
N ARG A 24 -9.48 -38.83 -7.80
CA ARG A 24 -9.56 -39.26 -9.20
C ARG A 24 -9.16 -38.10 -10.10
N PHE A 25 -8.07 -38.26 -10.84
CA PHE A 25 -7.45 -37.18 -11.63
C PHE A 25 -8.16 -36.89 -12.97
N ASP A 26 -9.29 -37.54 -13.26
CA ASP A 26 -9.96 -37.50 -14.57
C ASP A 26 -11.24 -36.64 -14.59
N HIS A 27 -11.67 -36.12 -13.43
CA HIS A 27 -12.89 -35.31 -13.30
C HIS A 27 -12.56 -33.88 -12.83
N PRO A 28 -12.42 -32.91 -13.75
CA PRO A 28 -11.99 -31.55 -13.41
C PRO A 28 -12.96 -30.84 -12.45
N GLU A 29 -14.27 -31.07 -12.60
CA GLU A 29 -15.31 -30.48 -11.74
C GLU A 29 -15.21 -30.97 -10.30
N GLN A 30 -14.92 -32.26 -10.09
CA GLN A 30 -14.76 -32.85 -8.76
C GLN A 30 -13.48 -32.34 -8.10
N LEU A 31 -12.38 -32.23 -8.85
CA LEU A 31 -11.12 -31.67 -8.35
C LEU A 31 -11.31 -30.21 -7.90
N GLU A 32 -12.02 -29.40 -8.69
CA GLU A 32 -12.32 -28.02 -8.30
C GLU A 32 -13.24 -27.96 -7.07
N ALA A 33 -14.29 -28.78 -7.02
CA ALA A 33 -15.20 -28.83 -5.86
C ALA A 33 -14.46 -29.26 -4.57
N LEU A 34 -13.57 -30.25 -4.65
CA LEU A 34 -12.74 -30.69 -3.54
C LEU A 34 -11.77 -29.59 -3.10
N TYR A 35 -11.11 -28.92 -4.05
CA TYR A 35 -10.22 -27.80 -3.77
C TYR A 35 -10.95 -26.62 -3.11
N GLN A 36 -12.15 -26.25 -3.58
CA GLN A 36 -12.92 -25.14 -3.00
C GLN A 36 -13.45 -25.48 -1.61
N LYS A 37 -13.77 -26.75 -1.34
CA LYS A 37 -14.26 -27.21 -0.03
C LYS A 37 -13.16 -27.23 1.03
N ASP A 38 -11.99 -27.75 0.71
CA ASP A 38 -10.85 -27.82 1.62
C ASP A 38 -9.52 -27.73 0.85
N LYS A 39 -9.03 -26.49 0.69
CA LYS A 39 -7.80 -26.20 -0.05
C LYS A 39 -6.59 -26.90 0.56
N ALA A 40 -6.50 -26.94 1.89
CA ALA A 40 -5.35 -27.47 2.60
C ALA A 40 -5.30 -29.00 2.56
N GLY A 41 -6.42 -29.64 2.90
CA GLY A 41 -6.57 -31.09 2.83
C GLY A 41 -6.39 -31.62 1.41
N PHE A 42 -6.98 -30.94 0.42
CA PHE A 42 -6.80 -31.28 -0.99
C PHE A 42 -5.34 -31.20 -1.41
N THR A 43 -4.64 -30.11 -1.08
CA THR A 43 -3.24 -29.92 -1.48
C THR A 43 -2.34 -31.01 -0.90
N LYS A 44 -2.52 -31.37 0.38
CA LYS A 44 -1.76 -32.44 1.04
C LYS A 44 -2.01 -33.81 0.40
N GLN A 45 -3.28 -34.14 0.14
CA GLN A 45 -3.66 -35.41 -0.48
C GLN A 45 -3.22 -35.49 -1.94
N PHE A 46 -3.31 -34.38 -2.68
CA PHE A 46 -2.85 -34.27 -4.06
C PHE A 46 -1.37 -34.60 -4.16
N PHE A 47 -0.50 -33.96 -3.36
CA PHE A 47 0.94 -34.23 -3.41
C PHE A 47 1.32 -35.63 -2.93
N ALA A 48 0.59 -36.18 -1.94
CA ALA A 48 0.78 -37.56 -1.50
C ALA A 48 0.49 -38.58 -2.61
N GLN A 49 -0.52 -38.33 -3.45
CA GLN A 49 -0.92 -39.24 -4.53
C GLN A 49 -0.23 -38.94 -5.87
N TYR A 50 0.30 -37.72 -6.05
CA TYR A 50 0.96 -37.30 -7.30
C TYR A 50 2.20 -38.14 -7.62
N SER A 51 2.94 -38.58 -6.58
CA SER A 51 4.14 -39.42 -6.73
C SER A 51 3.82 -40.91 -6.96
N SER A 52 2.63 -41.37 -6.57
CA SER A 52 2.16 -42.76 -6.70
C SER A 52 1.34 -43.02 -7.96
N LEU A 53 1.30 -42.08 -8.91
CA LEU A 53 0.64 -42.28 -10.21
C LEU A 53 1.40 -43.36 -11.01
N GLU A 54 0.86 -44.58 -11.02
CA GLU A 54 1.42 -45.77 -11.69
C GLU A 54 1.69 -45.56 -13.19
N GLU A 55 0.86 -44.77 -13.86
CA GLU A 55 1.10 -44.28 -15.21
C GLU A 55 1.81 -42.94 -15.16
N ASN A 56 3.14 -42.99 -15.27
CA ASN A 56 4.04 -41.89 -15.62
C ASN A 56 3.41 -40.48 -15.36
N PRO A 57 3.71 -39.78 -14.25
CA PRO A 57 3.08 -38.50 -13.84
C PRO A 57 3.01 -37.40 -14.92
N LYS A 58 3.73 -37.59 -16.03
CA LYS A 58 3.84 -36.73 -17.21
C LYS A 58 2.71 -36.91 -18.24
N THR A 59 1.95 -38.01 -18.23
CA THR A 59 0.92 -38.32 -19.26
C THR A 59 -0.45 -37.72 -18.96
N ASN A 60 -0.87 -37.60 -17.69
CA ASN A 60 -2.17 -36.99 -17.35
C ASN A 60 -2.07 -35.44 -17.33
N LEU A 61 -2.72 -34.80 -18.30
CA LEU A 61 -2.72 -33.33 -18.46
C LEU A 61 -3.34 -32.61 -17.25
N LEU A 62 -4.38 -33.19 -16.63
CA LEU A 62 -5.07 -32.61 -15.47
C LEU A 62 -4.20 -32.65 -14.22
N ALA A 63 -3.51 -33.78 -13.97
CA ALA A 63 -2.56 -33.87 -12.88
C ALA A 63 -1.43 -32.84 -13.03
N ARG A 64 -0.91 -32.63 -14.26
CA ARG A 64 0.11 -31.61 -14.53
C ARG A 64 -0.39 -30.18 -14.38
N SER A 65 -1.61 -29.89 -14.83
CA SER A 65 -2.19 -28.55 -14.70
C SER A 65 -2.47 -28.19 -13.25
N TRP A 66 -2.96 -29.14 -12.44
CA TRP A 66 -3.12 -28.96 -11.00
C TRP A 66 -1.79 -28.87 -10.27
N HIS A 67 -0.79 -29.69 -10.62
CA HIS A 67 0.55 -29.55 -10.07
C HIS A 67 1.13 -28.16 -10.38
N ALA A 68 0.98 -27.67 -11.62
CA ALA A 68 1.41 -26.32 -11.98
C ALA A 68 0.64 -25.24 -11.20
N ARG A 69 -0.69 -25.37 -11.02
CA ARG A 69 -1.53 -24.44 -10.25
C ARG A 69 -1.18 -24.40 -8.76
N LEU A 70 -0.96 -25.55 -8.13
CA LEU A 70 -0.65 -25.66 -6.70
C LEU A 70 0.81 -25.30 -6.39
N THR A 71 1.71 -25.55 -7.34
CA THR A 71 3.13 -25.17 -7.22
C THR A 71 3.38 -23.74 -7.68
N TYR A 72 2.43 -23.11 -8.38
CA TYR A 72 2.56 -21.72 -8.83
C TYR A 72 2.70 -20.81 -7.61
N ARG A 73 3.94 -20.42 -7.36
CA ARG A 73 4.25 -19.30 -6.48
C ARG A 73 4.25 -18.07 -7.39
N PRO A 74 3.30 -17.13 -7.22
CA PRO A 74 3.40 -15.86 -7.92
C PRO A 74 4.79 -15.29 -7.60
N GLU A 75 5.51 -14.86 -8.64
CA GLU A 75 6.84 -14.29 -8.48
C GLU A 75 6.75 -13.20 -7.40
N ARG A 76 7.37 -13.47 -6.24
CA ARG A 76 7.43 -12.48 -5.17
C ARG A 76 8.33 -11.39 -5.72
N ILE A 77 7.73 -10.32 -6.21
CA ILE A 77 8.44 -9.08 -6.56
C ILE A 77 9.13 -8.63 -5.27
N THR A 78 10.41 -8.97 -5.17
CA THR A 78 11.24 -8.63 -4.03
C THR A 78 11.89 -7.30 -4.36
N VAL A 79 11.51 -6.27 -3.60
CA VAL A 79 12.13 -4.97 -3.74
C VAL A 79 13.54 -5.05 -3.17
N PRO A 80 14.59 -4.67 -3.92
CA PRO A 80 15.95 -4.60 -3.41
C PRO A 80 16.05 -3.70 -2.16
N MET A 81 16.95 -4.04 -1.23
CA MET A 81 17.12 -3.26 0.00
C MET A 81 17.47 -1.79 -0.29
N GLN A 82 18.26 -1.54 -1.33
CA GLN A 82 18.66 -0.19 -1.77
C GLN A 82 17.45 0.66 -2.15
N GLU A 83 16.49 0.10 -2.89
CA GLU A 83 15.25 0.80 -3.26
C GLU A 83 14.39 1.08 -2.04
N ARG A 84 14.23 0.11 -1.14
CA ARG A 84 13.49 0.31 0.12
C ARG A 84 14.10 1.43 0.97
N MET A 85 15.42 1.40 1.14
CA MET A 85 16.14 2.43 1.90
C MET A 85 16.02 3.79 1.23
N PHE A 86 16.13 3.87 -0.10
CA PHE A 86 15.98 5.12 -0.82
C PHE A 86 14.61 5.77 -0.58
N ILE A 87 13.53 4.99 -0.60
CA ILE A 87 12.17 5.50 -0.37
C ILE A 87 12.02 6.00 1.06
N VAL A 88 12.46 5.20 2.04
CA VAL A 88 12.38 5.59 3.46
C VAL A 88 13.19 6.86 3.72
N LEU A 89 14.40 6.95 3.17
CA LEU A 89 15.25 8.14 3.28
C LEU A 89 14.63 9.34 2.58
N SER A 90 14.04 9.16 1.40
CA SER A 90 13.37 10.23 0.65
C SER A 90 12.14 10.75 1.39
N ALA A 91 11.33 9.84 1.96
CA ALA A 91 10.17 10.20 2.76
C ALA A 91 10.57 10.94 4.05
N ALA A 92 11.61 10.46 4.73
CA ALA A 92 12.14 11.13 5.92
C ALA A 92 12.73 12.51 5.59
N LEU A 93 13.50 12.63 4.51
CA LEU A 93 14.07 13.90 4.09
C LEU A 93 12.99 14.88 3.61
N SER A 94 11.96 14.38 2.95
CA SER A 94 10.79 15.18 2.57
C SER A 94 10.05 15.72 3.79
N GLY A 95 9.73 14.87 4.78
CA GLY A 95 9.13 15.32 6.04
C GLY A 95 9.99 16.33 6.79
N LEU A 96 11.31 16.17 6.72
CA LEU A 96 12.26 17.13 7.27
C LEU A 96 12.24 18.48 6.55
N LEU A 97 12.06 18.49 5.22
CA LEU A 97 11.87 19.74 4.46
C LEU A 97 10.58 20.45 4.86
N PHE A 98 9.49 19.71 5.14
CA PHE A 98 8.26 20.32 5.65
C PHE A 98 8.46 20.98 7.02
N LYS A 99 9.28 20.37 7.88
CA LYS A 99 9.59 20.85 9.23
C LYS A 99 10.66 21.94 9.29
N LEU A 100 11.36 22.18 8.19
CA LEU A 100 12.50 23.09 8.14
C LEU A 100 12.17 24.52 8.65
N PRO A 101 11.00 25.14 8.34
CA PRO A 101 10.66 26.48 8.83
C PRO A 101 10.63 26.60 10.35
N GLU A 102 10.18 25.57 11.05
CA GLU A 102 10.11 25.55 12.52
C GLU A 102 11.50 25.65 13.16
N TRP A 103 12.54 25.20 12.47
CA TRP A 103 13.92 25.18 12.99
C TRP A 103 14.76 26.36 12.53
N THR A 104 14.46 26.92 11.35
CA THR A 104 15.25 28.01 10.76
C THR A 104 14.63 29.39 10.95
N GLY A 105 13.39 29.47 11.47
CA GLY A 105 12.68 30.73 11.67
C GLY A 105 12.14 31.35 10.38
N PHE A 106 12.04 30.57 9.29
CA PHE A 106 11.36 31.04 8.08
C PHE A 106 9.85 31.20 8.34
N VAL A 107 9.24 32.19 7.69
CA VAL A 107 7.79 32.33 7.68
C VAL A 107 7.20 31.10 6.99
N GLN A 108 6.43 30.31 7.74
CA GLN A 108 5.96 28.99 7.32
C GLN A 108 5.18 29.05 6.00
N ASP A 109 4.21 29.95 5.89
CA ASP A 109 3.35 30.07 4.71
C ASP A 109 4.15 30.44 3.44
N GLU A 110 5.08 31.38 3.56
CA GLU A 110 5.95 31.78 2.45
C GLU A 110 6.82 30.60 2.00
N TYR A 111 7.48 29.94 2.95
CA TYR A 111 8.37 28.82 2.65
C TYR A 111 7.60 27.65 2.02
N MET A 112 6.41 27.32 2.55
CA MET A 112 5.55 26.27 2.03
C MET A 112 5.17 26.57 0.58
N ILE A 113 4.58 27.71 0.28
CA ILE A 113 4.16 28.07 -1.09
C ILE A 113 5.36 28.06 -2.05
N ARG A 114 6.52 28.58 -1.60
CA ARG A 114 7.73 28.71 -2.42
C ARG A 114 8.35 27.35 -2.76
N TYR A 115 8.38 26.41 -1.81
CA TYR A 115 9.15 25.17 -1.95
C TYR A 115 8.32 23.88 -2.03
N PHE A 116 6.99 23.95 -1.93
CA PHE A 116 6.11 22.77 -1.95
C PHE A 116 6.40 21.78 -3.11
N PRO A 117 6.56 22.22 -4.38
CA PRO A 117 6.85 21.29 -5.47
C PRO A 117 8.16 20.50 -5.31
N PHE A 118 9.12 21.03 -4.55
CA PHE A 118 10.42 20.40 -4.32
C PHE A 118 10.43 19.38 -3.19
N MET A 119 9.36 19.31 -2.40
CA MET A 119 9.32 18.40 -1.26
C MET A 119 9.15 16.94 -1.72
N ILE A 120 8.60 16.69 -2.91
CA ILE A 120 8.33 15.31 -3.38
C ILE A 120 8.97 15.04 -4.74
N LEU A 121 8.76 15.90 -5.75
CA LEU A 121 9.13 15.61 -7.14
C LEU A 121 10.64 15.42 -7.37
N PRO A 122 11.57 16.18 -6.76
CA PRO A 122 13.00 15.94 -6.92
C PRO A 122 13.44 14.55 -6.47
N PHE A 123 12.91 14.05 -5.36
CA PHE A 123 13.20 12.69 -4.89
C PHE A 123 12.74 11.64 -5.88
N LEU A 124 11.56 11.86 -6.46
CA LEU A 124 11.01 10.98 -7.48
C LEU A 124 11.84 10.99 -8.77
N ILE A 125 12.27 12.18 -9.21
CA ILE A 125 13.16 12.34 -10.37
C ILE A 125 14.48 11.60 -10.13
N VAL A 126 15.13 11.82 -8.97
CA VAL A 126 16.39 11.15 -8.63
C VAL A 126 16.22 9.63 -8.57
N TYR A 127 15.13 9.15 -7.96
CA TYR A 127 14.79 7.73 -7.94
C TYR A 127 14.70 7.14 -9.35
N LEU A 128 13.96 7.80 -10.25
CA LEU A 128 13.75 7.32 -11.61
C LEU A 128 15.04 7.32 -12.44
N LEU A 129 15.83 8.39 -12.33
CA LEU A 129 17.14 8.48 -12.99
C LEU A 129 18.06 7.33 -12.57
N TRP A 130 18.09 7.02 -11.27
CA TRP A 130 18.88 5.91 -10.74
C TRP A 130 18.33 4.55 -11.17
N LYS A 131 17.03 4.31 -10.94
CA LYS A 131 16.36 3.03 -11.21
C LYS A 131 16.40 2.63 -12.67
N ARG A 132 16.31 3.58 -13.59
CA ARG A 132 16.29 3.34 -15.04
C ARG A 132 17.66 3.45 -15.71
N GLY A 133 18.71 3.73 -14.94
CA GLY A 133 20.08 3.85 -15.48
C GLY A 133 20.19 4.97 -16.52
N ALA A 134 19.61 6.13 -16.23
CA ALA A 134 19.55 7.26 -17.15
C ALA A 134 20.95 7.70 -17.62
N ASP A 135 21.04 8.11 -18.88
CA ASP A 135 22.30 8.58 -19.46
C ASP A 135 22.71 9.94 -18.88
N ARG A 136 24.00 10.30 -19.04
CA ARG A 136 24.57 11.51 -18.45
C ARG A 136 23.83 12.78 -18.87
N ARG A 137 23.32 12.84 -20.10
CA ARG A 137 22.56 14.00 -20.59
C ARG A 137 21.24 14.11 -19.83
N THR A 138 20.47 13.04 -19.73
CA THR A 138 19.19 13.02 -19.00
C THR A 138 19.37 13.39 -17.54
N VAL A 139 20.42 12.87 -16.88
CA VAL A 139 20.78 13.25 -15.51
C VAL A 139 21.09 14.75 -15.42
N SER A 140 21.97 15.27 -16.28
CA SER A 140 22.36 16.68 -16.24
C SER A 140 21.19 17.64 -16.47
N VAL A 141 20.30 17.34 -17.42
CA VAL A 141 19.13 18.17 -17.73
C VAL A 141 18.18 18.22 -16.55
N ASN A 142 17.90 17.06 -15.94
CA ASN A 142 17.01 16.99 -14.79
C ASN A 142 17.57 17.72 -13.57
N LEU A 143 18.83 17.49 -13.22
CA LEU A 143 19.46 18.15 -12.08
C LEU A 143 19.64 19.66 -12.29
N ALA A 144 20.01 20.09 -13.50
CA ALA A 144 20.11 21.50 -13.84
C ALA A 144 18.73 22.19 -13.81
N GLY A 145 17.67 21.50 -14.27
CA GLY A 145 16.30 22.00 -14.18
C GLY A 145 15.85 22.21 -12.73
N ILE A 146 16.05 21.21 -11.87
CA ILE A 146 15.74 21.31 -10.43
C ILE A 146 16.54 22.47 -9.81
N ALA A 147 17.86 22.51 -10.00
CA ALA A 147 18.72 23.54 -9.42
C ALA A 147 18.36 24.96 -9.91
N GLY A 148 18.09 25.10 -11.22
CA GLY A 148 17.67 26.36 -11.82
C GLY A 148 16.35 26.88 -11.22
N PHE A 149 15.38 25.99 -10.97
CA PHE A 149 14.13 26.38 -10.33
C PHE A 149 14.29 26.72 -8.84
N VAL A 150 15.11 25.97 -8.09
CA VAL A 150 15.42 26.32 -6.69
C VAL A 150 16.08 27.70 -6.63
N LEU A 151 17.03 27.96 -7.52
CA LEU A 151 17.72 29.25 -7.59
C LEU A 151 16.76 30.38 -7.97
N TYR A 152 15.92 30.17 -8.99
CA TYR A 152 14.89 31.12 -9.40
C TYR A 152 13.94 31.45 -8.25
N MET A 153 13.43 30.42 -7.55
CA MET A 153 12.61 30.62 -6.36
C MET A 153 13.37 31.32 -5.24
N SER A 154 14.68 31.20 -5.12
CA SER A 154 15.41 31.88 -4.05
C SER A 154 15.55 33.39 -4.29
N PHE A 155 15.48 33.84 -5.56
CA PHE A 155 15.56 35.26 -5.92
C PHE A 155 14.22 35.95 -6.12
N LEU A 156 13.12 35.19 -6.23
CA LEU A 156 11.80 35.76 -6.45
C LEU A 156 11.34 36.52 -5.19
N PRO A 157 11.00 37.82 -5.26
CA PRO A 157 10.49 38.54 -4.10
C PRO A 157 9.13 37.97 -3.65
N TYR A 158 8.91 37.94 -2.34
CA TYR A 158 7.61 37.59 -1.78
C TYR A 158 6.81 38.85 -1.47
N GLU A 159 5.60 38.90 -2.00
CA GLU A 159 4.60 39.90 -1.63
C GLU A 159 3.38 39.17 -1.10
N ALA A 160 3.02 39.41 0.15
CA ALA A 160 1.87 38.77 0.78
C ALA A 160 0.58 39.16 0.03
N GLY A 161 -0.16 38.16 -0.45
CA GLY A 161 -1.36 38.36 -1.26
C GLY A 161 -1.11 38.69 -2.74
N GLY A 162 0.15 38.63 -3.21
CA GLY A 162 0.48 38.81 -4.62
C GLY A 162 0.25 37.54 -5.46
N ASP A 163 -0.24 37.72 -6.69
CA ASP A 163 -0.58 36.61 -7.60
C ASP A 163 0.64 35.95 -8.28
N VAL A 164 1.81 36.60 -8.24
CA VAL A 164 3.01 36.16 -8.95
C VAL A 164 3.53 34.83 -8.39
N LEU A 165 3.65 34.71 -7.07
CA LEU A 165 4.22 33.50 -6.45
C LEU A 165 3.33 32.26 -6.66
N PRO A 166 2.00 32.31 -6.42
CA PRO A 166 1.11 31.20 -6.76
C PRO A 166 1.17 30.81 -8.25
N LEU A 167 1.22 31.80 -9.15
CA LEU A 167 1.29 31.53 -10.59
C LEU A 167 2.60 30.81 -10.96
N VAL A 168 3.73 31.28 -10.45
CA VAL A 168 5.04 30.64 -10.65
C VAL A 168 5.03 29.22 -10.06
N MET A 169 4.45 29.03 -8.88
CA MET A 169 4.34 27.72 -8.23
C MET A 169 3.61 26.70 -9.12
N MET A 170 2.48 27.08 -9.74
CA MET A 170 1.73 26.18 -10.64
C MET A 170 2.57 25.76 -11.85
N HIS A 171 3.25 26.71 -12.50
CA HIS A 171 4.10 26.44 -13.66
C HIS A 171 5.29 25.56 -13.28
N MET A 172 5.85 25.77 -12.09
CA MET A 172 6.96 25.00 -11.58
C MET A 172 6.56 23.57 -11.22
N LEU A 173 5.41 23.39 -10.56
CA LEU A 173 4.85 22.07 -10.27
C LEU A 173 4.65 21.27 -11.57
N LEU A 174 4.08 21.91 -12.59
CA LEU A 174 3.87 21.29 -13.89
C LEU A 174 5.21 20.97 -14.59
N THR A 175 6.20 21.86 -14.51
CA THR A 175 7.50 21.64 -15.15
C THR A 175 8.31 20.53 -14.46
N LEU A 176 8.28 20.46 -13.12
CA LEU A 176 8.88 19.36 -12.37
C LEU A 176 8.16 18.04 -12.66
N TRP A 177 6.85 18.08 -12.91
CA TRP A 177 6.11 16.90 -13.38
C TRP A 177 6.57 16.47 -14.79
N PHE A 178 6.81 17.40 -15.71
CA PHE A 178 7.41 17.10 -17.02
C PHE A 178 8.84 16.53 -16.91
N LEU A 179 9.67 17.07 -16.01
CA LEU A 179 11.00 16.55 -15.69
C LEU A 179 10.91 15.11 -15.15
N THR A 180 9.91 14.83 -14.32
CA THR A 180 9.61 13.47 -13.85
C THR A 180 9.28 12.54 -15.02
N GLY A 181 8.46 12.98 -15.98
CA GLY A 181 8.18 12.20 -17.20
C GLY A 181 9.42 11.99 -18.07
N HIS A 182 10.28 13.01 -18.19
CA HIS A 182 11.56 12.91 -18.87
C HIS A 182 12.50 11.89 -18.20
N ALA A 183 12.56 11.87 -16.86
CA ALA A 183 13.30 10.85 -16.11
C ALA A 183 12.65 9.45 -16.18
N TYR A 184 11.34 9.38 -16.39
CA TYR A 184 10.61 8.12 -16.49
C TYR A 184 10.86 7.42 -17.83
N ASP A 185 10.61 8.07 -18.96
CA ASP A 185 10.71 7.41 -20.29
C ASP A 185 11.06 8.39 -21.40
N GLY A 186 11.90 9.39 -21.10
CA GLY A 186 12.28 10.43 -22.04
C GLY A 186 11.18 11.47 -22.32
N GLY A 187 10.02 11.37 -21.67
CA GLY A 187 8.97 12.38 -21.73
C GLY A 187 7.60 11.86 -21.25
N PRO A 188 6.58 12.73 -21.26
CA PRO A 188 5.22 12.41 -20.83
C PRO A 188 4.45 11.60 -21.90
N GLY A 189 4.87 10.36 -22.14
CA GLY A 189 4.17 9.42 -23.03
C GLY A 189 3.01 8.68 -22.33
N LEU A 190 2.28 7.85 -23.09
CA LEU A 190 1.13 7.09 -22.58
C LEU A 190 1.48 6.24 -21.34
N GLY A 191 2.68 5.66 -21.31
CA GLY A 191 3.19 4.89 -20.16
C GLY A 191 3.33 5.74 -18.90
N PHE A 192 3.82 6.97 -19.02
CA PHE A 192 3.92 7.91 -17.90
C PHE A 192 2.54 8.34 -17.41
N LEU A 193 1.59 8.64 -18.31
CA LEU A 193 0.24 8.99 -17.89
C LEU A 193 -0.47 7.82 -17.18
N ARG A 194 -0.24 6.58 -17.64
CA ARG A 194 -0.80 5.39 -17.00
C ARG A 194 -0.28 5.22 -15.57
N ILE A 195 1.03 5.34 -15.35
CA ILE A 195 1.58 5.22 -14.01
C ILE A 195 1.06 6.33 -13.08
N ASN A 196 0.88 7.56 -13.58
CA ASN A 196 0.28 8.64 -12.80
C ASN A 196 -1.15 8.30 -12.35
N GLY A 197 -1.96 7.64 -13.19
CA GLY A 197 -3.29 7.16 -12.81
C GLY A 197 -3.22 6.09 -11.71
N ASP A 198 -2.30 5.14 -11.84
CA ASP A 198 -2.04 4.11 -10.84
C ASP A 198 -1.55 4.71 -9.50
N VAL A 199 -0.68 5.73 -9.55
CA VAL A 199 -0.21 6.50 -8.38
C VAL A 199 -1.38 7.24 -7.74
N ALA A 200 -2.23 7.90 -8.52
CA ALA A 200 -3.37 8.67 -8.01
C ALA A 200 -4.35 7.77 -7.25
N VAL A 201 -4.66 6.58 -7.79
CA VAL A 201 -5.49 5.58 -7.09
C VAL A 201 -4.80 5.12 -5.81
N ALA A 202 -3.53 4.70 -5.88
CA ALA A 202 -2.80 4.22 -4.70
C ALA A 202 -2.70 5.29 -3.60
N ALA A 203 -2.39 6.54 -3.97
CA ALA A 203 -2.31 7.67 -3.06
C ALA A 203 -3.68 7.99 -2.45
N ALA A 204 -4.77 7.92 -3.23
CA ALA A 204 -6.11 8.12 -2.70
C ALA A 204 -6.48 7.06 -1.66
N VAL A 205 -6.24 5.77 -1.93
CA VAL A 205 -6.57 4.72 -0.95
C VAL A 205 -5.68 4.82 0.29
N LEU A 206 -4.37 5.06 0.13
CA LEU A 206 -3.46 5.26 1.26
C LEU A 206 -3.82 6.52 2.08
N GLY A 207 -4.18 7.60 1.40
CA GLY A 207 -4.63 8.85 2.00
C GLY A 207 -5.93 8.71 2.78
N LEU A 208 -6.91 7.98 2.24
CA LEU A 208 -8.16 7.67 2.94
C LEU A 208 -7.91 6.78 4.17
N ALA A 209 -7.06 5.76 4.05
CA ALA A 209 -6.70 4.92 5.19
C ALA A 209 -5.98 5.72 6.29
N GLY A 210 -5.02 6.58 5.91
CA GLY A 210 -4.32 7.46 6.84
C GLY A 210 -5.25 8.50 7.47
N GLY A 211 -6.10 9.16 6.69
CA GLY A 211 -7.07 10.13 7.18
C GLY A 211 -8.09 9.50 8.13
N LEU A 212 -8.58 8.29 7.84
CA LEU A 212 -9.46 7.55 8.73
C LEU A 212 -8.75 7.20 10.04
N LEU A 213 -7.49 6.72 9.98
CA LEU A 213 -6.70 6.44 11.17
C LEU A 213 -6.49 7.71 12.00
N THR A 214 -6.14 8.83 11.37
CA THR A 214 -5.98 10.13 12.04
C THR A 214 -7.29 10.58 12.70
N MET A 215 -8.43 10.49 12.01
CA MET A 215 -9.75 10.82 12.56
C MET A 215 -10.10 9.97 13.78
N ILE A 216 -9.86 8.66 13.71
CA ILE A 216 -10.06 7.76 14.85
C ILE A 216 -9.12 8.13 16.00
N SER A 217 -7.85 8.43 15.70
CA SER A 217 -6.86 8.81 16.71
C SER A 217 -7.25 10.09 17.44
N PHE A 218 -7.72 11.10 16.71
CA PHE A 218 -8.29 12.31 17.28
C PHE A 218 -9.48 12.02 18.21
N GLY A 219 -10.40 11.17 17.76
CA GLY A 219 -11.54 10.75 18.58
C GLY A 219 -11.13 9.98 19.84
N LEU A 220 -10.01 9.24 19.81
CA LEU A 220 -9.47 8.57 20.99
C LEU A 220 -8.87 9.59 21.97
N PHE A 221 -7.94 10.42 21.50
CA PHE A 221 -7.22 11.34 22.39
C PHE A 221 -8.07 12.49 22.91
N SER A 222 -9.21 12.82 22.28
CA SER A 222 -10.17 13.78 22.84
C SER A 222 -10.80 13.32 24.17
N LEU A 223 -10.70 12.02 24.49
CA LEU A 223 -11.08 11.47 25.80
C LEU A 223 -10.03 11.72 26.88
N THR A 224 -8.86 12.21 26.50
CA THR A 224 -7.79 12.61 27.43
C THR A 224 -7.66 14.13 27.41
N PRO A 225 -7.21 14.77 28.51
CA PRO A 225 -6.94 16.21 28.53
C PRO A 225 -5.65 16.59 27.78
N LEU A 226 -5.02 15.66 27.06
CA LEU A 226 -3.86 15.94 26.25
C LEU A 226 -4.29 16.64 24.96
N ASP A 227 -3.73 17.83 24.72
CA ASP A 227 -3.83 18.48 23.42
C ASP A 227 -2.90 17.79 22.43
N VAL A 228 -3.47 16.89 21.62
CA VAL A 228 -2.75 16.19 20.56
C VAL A 228 -2.94 16.83 19.20
N GLU A 229 -3.76 17.88 19.08
CA GLU A 229 -4.13 18.43 17.78
C GLU A 229 -2.93 18.98 17.04
N HIS A 230 -2.15 19.79 17.73
CA HIS A 230 -0.89 20.30 17.19
C HIS A 230 0.10 19.16 16.85
N PHE A 231 0.12 18.08 17.66
CA PHE A 231 0.97 16.92 17.37
C PHE A 231 0.55 16.23 16.06
N PHE A 232 -0.75 15.99 15.85
CA PHE A 232 -1.23 15.35 14.63
C PHE A 232 -1.03 16.24 13.40
N GLU A 233 -1.38 17.52 13.48
CA GLU A 233 -1.21 18.44 12.36
C GLU A 233 0.26 18.60 11.99
N SER A 234 1.11 18.86 12.98
CA SER A 234 2.50 19.18 12.70
C SER A 234 3.36 17.96 12.42
N TYR A 235 3.03 16.76 12.92
CA TYR A 235 3.85 15.57 12.68
C TYR A 235 3.19 14.58 11.72
N VAL A 236 1.92 14.23 11.92
CA VAL A 236 1.29 13.19 11.09
C VAL A 236 1.05 13.67 9.66
N ILE A 237 0.63 14.92 9.47
CA ILE A 237 0.38 15.45 8.11
C ILE A 237 1.70 15.70 7.38
N TYR A 238 2.64 16.43 8.00
CA TYR A 238 3.90 16.82 7.35
C TYR A 238 4.86 15.66 7.06
N TRP A 239 4.85 14.61 7.87
CA TRP A 239 5.63 13.40 7.59
C TRP A 239 4.84 12.35 6.81
N GLY A 240 3.55 12.21 7.10
CA GLY A 240 2.69 11.20 6.48
C GLY A 240 2.33 11.53 5.03
N GLY A 241 2.02 12.78 4.71
CA GLY A 241 1.63 13.21 3.37
C GLY A 241 2.67 12.85 2.30
N PRO A 242 3.94 13.26 2.46
CA PRO A 242 4.98 12.91 1.51
C PRO A 242 5.30 11.41 1.47
N SER A 243 5.23 10.74 2.62
CA SER A 243 5.39 9.29 2.71
C SER A 243 4.33 8.55 1.89
N ILE A 244 3.07 9.03 1.91
CA ILE A 244 1.98 8.49 1.09
C ILE A 244 2.25 8.74 -0.39
N ALA A 245 2.65 9.96 -0.79
CA ALA A 245 2.91 10.27 -2.19
C ALA A 245 4.07 9.44 -2.78
N LEU A 246 5.21 9.37 -2.07
CA LEU A 246 6.37 8.58 -2.48
C LEU A 246 6.08 7.07 -2.44
N GLY A 247 5.41 6.61 -1.39
CA GLY A 247 5.01 5.21 -1.22
C GLY A 247 4.01 4.76 -2.29
N ALA A 248 3.06 5.61 -2.65
CA ALA A 248 2.09 5.36 -3.73
C ALA A 248 2.78 5.21 -5.08
N PHE A 249 3.72 6.10 -5.40
CA PHE A 249 4.49 5.99 -6.64
C PHE A 249 5.26 4.69 -6.69
N PHE A 250 5.96 4.37 -5.61
CA PHE A 250 6.76 3.16 -5.54
C PHE A 250 5.91 1.88 -5.65
N LEU A 251 4.76 1.87 -4.99
CA LEU A 251 3.83 0.75 -5.07
C LEU A 251 3.29 0.60 -6.50
N ALA A 252 3.00 1.72 -7.16
CA ALA A 252 2.53 1.74 -8.52
C ALA A 252 3.55 1.19 -9.51
N GLU A 253 4.82 1.61 -9.37
CA GLU A 253 5.90 1.22 -10.26
C GLU A 253 6.26 -0.27 -10.12
N THR A 254 6.19 -0.80 -8.89
CA THR A 254 6.57 -2.19 -8.63
C THR A 254 5.48 -3.21 -8.97
N LYS A 255 4.20 -2.82 -8.98
CA LYS A 255 3.07 -3.74 -9.18
C LYS A 255 2.03 -3.16 -10.14
N PRO A 256 2.23 -3.24 -11.46
CA PRO A 256 1.26 -2.75 -12.43
C PRO A 256 -0.12 -3.42 -12.25
N GLY A 257 -1.22 -2.65 -12.21
CA GLY A 257 -2.59 -3.16 -12.07
C GLY A 257 -3.18 -3.12 -10.64
N LEU A 258 -3.01 -2.00 -9.94
CA LEU A 258 -3.08 -1.87 -8.48
C LEU A 258 -4.43 -2.05 -7.78
N VAL A 259 -5.56 -2.07 -8.47
CA VAL A 259 -6.87 -2.02 -7.77
C VAL A 259 -7.08 -3.22 -6.83
N SER A 260 -6.58 -4.40 -7.15
CA SER A 260 -6.80 -5.61 -6.33
C SER A 260 -5.70 -5.91 -5.30
N ARG A 261 -4.58 -5.17 -5.30
CA ARG A 261 -3.38 -5.53 -4.51
C ARG A 261 -2.95 -4.48 -3.49
N VAL A 262 -3.60 -3.33 -3.44
CA VAL A 262 -3.29 -2.27 -2.46
C VAL A 262 -3.80 -2.63 -1.06
N ALA A 263 -4.92 -3.35 -0.94
CA ALA A 263 -5.53 -3.68 0.36
C ALA A 263 -4.60 -4.46 1.33
N PRO A 264 -3.90 -5.55 0.92
CA PRO A 264 -2.94 -6.21 1.81
C PRO A 264 -1.75 -5.34 2.19
N VAL A 265 -1.35 -4.41 1.33
CA VAL A 265 -0.24 -3.47 1.60
C VAL A 265 -0.68 -2.43 2.63
N ILE A 266 -1.89 -1.89 2.49
CA ILE A 266 -2.50 -0.98 3.47
C ILE A 266 -2.53 -1.65 4.84
N ALA A 267 -3.08 -2.86 4.94
CA ALA A 267 -3.15 -3.58 6.20
C ALA A 267 -1.75 -3.70 6.85
N ARG A 268 -0.74 -4.15 6.09
CA ARG A 268 0.63 -4.29 6.62
C ARG A 268 1.27 -2.98 7.08
N ILE A 269 0.97 -1.86 6.44
CA ILE A 269 1.51 -0.55 6.81
C ILE A 269 0.76 0.04 8.01
N PHE A 270 -0.57 0.02 7.97
CA PHE A 270 -1.40 0.72 8.94
C PHE A 270 -1.70 -0.10 10.21
N THR A 271 -1.67 -1.43 10.17
CA THR A 271 -1.85 -2.28 11.36
C THR A 271 -0.83 -1.96 12.47
N PRO A 272 0.50 -1.94 12.23
CA PRO A 272 1.46 -1.62 13.29
C PRO A 272 1.33 -0.17 13.77
N VAL A 273 1.00 0.77 12.88
CA VAL A 273 0.77 2.17 13.25
C VAL A 273 -0.47 2.32 14.14
N ALA A 274 -1.58 1.68 13.77
CA ALA A 274 -2.80 1.67 14.57
C ALA A 274 -2.59 1.03 15.94
N ALA A 275 -1.83 -0.06 16.02
CA ALA A 275 -1.43 -0.67 17.29
C ALA A 275 -0.59 0.29 18.14
N GLY A 276 0.34 1.02 17.53
CA GLY A 276 1.15 2.05 18.20
C GLY A 276 0.30 3.20 18.76
N VAL A 277 -0.64 3.73 17.97
CA VAL A 277 -1.60 4.76 18.42
C VAL A 277 -2.40 4.25 19.62
N LEU A 278 -2.94 3.03 19.53
CA LEU A 278 -3.72 2.44 20.61
C LEU A 278 -2.88 2.27 21.89
N PHE A 279 -1.63 1.85 21.75
CA PHE A 279 -0.70 1.72 22.87
C PHE A 279 -0.39 3.07 23.52
N LEU A 280 -0.12 4.10 22.72
CA LEU A 280 0.13 5.47 23.22
C LEU A 280 -1.11 6.04 23.91
N PHE A 281 -2.29 5.82 23.35
CA PHE A 281 -3.55 6.20 23.99
C PHE A 281 -3.73 5.49 25.33
N LEU A 282 -3.47 4.18 25.41
CA LEU A 282 -3.59 3.44 26.66
C LEU A 282 -2.60 3.94 27.72
N MET A 283 -1.37 4.27 27.33
CA MET A 283 -0.40 4.91 28.22
C MET A 283 -0.90 6.27 28.70
N ALA A 284 -1.32 7.14 27.79
CA ALA A 284 -1.88 8.44 28.13
C ALA A 284 -3.05 8.30 29.12
N PHE A 285 -3.94 7.34 28.88
CA PHE A 285 -5.07 7.06 29.74
C PHE A 285 -4.64 6.63 31.15
N VAL A 286 -3.69 5.71 31.29
CA VAL A 286 -3.20 5.24 32.60
C VAL A 286 -2.51 6.36 33.39
N PHE A 287 -1.82 7.27 32.71
CA PHE A 287 -1.11 8.38 33.36
C PHE A 287 -1.98 9.62 33.62
N THR A 288 -3.25 9.61 33.21
CA THR A 288 -4.13 10.75 33.40
C THR A 288 -5.32 10.37 34.26
N ASP A 289 -5.64 11.18 35.27
CA ASP A 289 -6.73 10.95 36.22
C ASP A 289 -8.12 11.24 35.58
N VAL A 290 -8.42 10.64 34.43
CA VAL A 290 -9.71 10.80 33.74
C VAL A 290 -10.69 9.71 34.16
N ASP A 291 -11.81 10.12 34.76
CA ASP A 291 -12.93 9.22 35.03
C ASP A 291 -13.85 9.09 33.81
N LEU A 292 -13.63 8.03 33.01
CA LEU A 292 -14.41 7.72 31.79
C LEU A 292 -15.90 7.46 32.05
N TYR A 293 -16.29 7.15 33.29
CA TYR A 293 -17.66 6.80 33.64
C TYR A 293 -18.49 8.02 34.07
N SER A 294 -17.85 9.16 34.27
CA SER A 294 -18.50 10.39 34.71
C SER A 294 -19.33 11.06 33.61
N ASP A 295 -18.94 10.91 32.34
CA ASP A 295 -19.60 11.53 31.19
C ASP A 295 -20.09 10.47 30.18
N ARG A 296 -21.36 10.56 29.80
CA ARG A 296 -22.01 9.65 28.84
C ARG A 296 -21.39 9.75 27.45
N SER A 297 -20.91 10.93 27.05
CA SER A 297 -20.24 11.15 25.77
C SER A 297 -18.92 10.38 25.69
N VAL A 298 -18.16 10.40 26.79
CA VAL A 298 -16.90 9.68 26.93
C VAL A 298 -17.12 8.15 26.90
N LEU A 299 -18.16 7.67 27.60
CA LEU A 299 -18.55 6.25 27.59
C LEU A 299 -18.94 5.76 26.18
N PHE A 300 -19.61 6.60 25.38
CA PHE A 300 -20.01 6.25 24.01
C PHE A 300 -18.78 6.05 23.11
N VAL A 301 -17.84 6.99 23.12
CA VAL A 301 -16.62 6.91 22.31
C VAL A 301 -15.73 5.74 22.76
N PHE A 302 -15.62 5.49 24.07
CA PHE A 302 -14.88 4.35 24.60
C PHE A 302 -15.46 3.00 24.14
N ASN A 303 -16.78 2.83 24.15
CA ASN A 303 -17.42 1.61 23.65
C ASN A 303 -17.23 1.43 22.14
N LEU A 304 -17.34 2.52 21.36
CA LEU A 304 -17.06 2.48 19.92
C LEU A 304 -15.61 2.05 19.64
N MET A 305 -14.66 2.54 20.45
CA MET A 305 -13.26 2.13 20.39
C MET A 305 -13.08 0.63 20.70
N LEU A 306 -13.71 0.10 21.75
CA LEU A 306 -13.63 -1.34 22.08
C LEU A 306 -14.12 -2.21 20.91
N ILE A 307 -15.20 -1.78 20.25
CA ILE A 307 -15.71 -2.46 19.04
C ILE A 307 -14.67 -2.39 17.91
N ALA A 308 -14.03 -1.25 17.68
CA ALA A 308 -13.01 -1.08 16.64
C ALA A 308 -11.78 -1.96 16.90
N VAL A 309 -11.29 -2.03 18.14
CA VAL A 309 -10.16 -2.90 18.53
C VAL A 309 -10.54 -4.37 18.41
N MET A 310 -11.74 -4.75 18.83
CA MET A 310 -12.26 -6.10 18.63
C MET A 310 -12.32 -6.46 17.13
N ALA A 311 -12.82 -5.58 16.28
CA ALA A 311 -12.85 -5.81 14.83
C ALA A 311 -11.44 -5.97 14.25
N LEU A 312 -10.48 -5.12 14.67
CA LEU A 312 -9.09 -5.19 14.21
C LEU A 312 -8.41 -6.50 14.62
N THR A 313 -8.60 -6.94 15.87
CA THR A 313 -8.03 -8.21 16.37
C THR A 313 -8.63 -9.42 15.66
N LEU A 314 -9.96 -9.45 15.45
CA LEU A 314 -10.63 -10.51 14.69
C LEU A 314 -10.16 -10.54 13.23
N PHE A 315 -10.00 -9.37 12.60
CA PHE A 315 -9.49 -9.28 11.23
C PHE A 315 -8.03 -9.75 11.13
N SER A 316 -7.18 -9.36 12.07
CA SER A 316 -5.78 -9.81 12.13
C SER A 316 -5.69 -11.33 12.28
N LEU A 317 -6.48 -11.91 13.19
CA LEU A 317 -6.49 -13.35 13.44
C LEU A 317 -7.03 -14.13 12.22
N ALA A 318 -8.06 -13.61 11.56
CA ALA A 318 -8.59 -14.20 10.33
C ALA A 318 -7.54 -14.19 9.20
N ASN A 319 -6.74 -13.13 9.10
CA ASN A 319 -5.72 -13.01 8.06
C ASN A 319 -4.50 -13.92 8.30
N ASP A 320 -4.07 -14.10 9.56
CA ASP A 320 -2.97 -15.01 9.91
C ASP A 320 -3.34 -16.49 9.71
N SER A 321 -4.61 -16.85 9.91
CA SER A 321 -5.08 -18.22 9.69
C SER A 321 -4.94 -18.68 8.23
N ASN A 322 -4.90 -17.76 7.26
CA ASN A 322 -4.67 -18.08 5.85
C ASN A 322 -3.19 -18.33 5.50
N ASP A 323 -2.24 -17.78 6.27
CA ASP A 323 -0.80 -17.96 6.01
C ASP A 323 -0.24 -19.25 6.66
N TRP A 324 -0.84 -19.72 7.77
CA TRP A 324 -0.43 -20.95 8.45
C TRP A 324 -0.63 -22.23 7.61
N TYR A 325 -1.68 -22.28 6.77
CA TYR A 325 -1.97 -23.46 5.93
C TYR A 325 -1.01 -23.68 4.75
N GLY A 326 -0.08 -22.75 4.49
CA GLY A 326 0.85 -22.83 3.35
C GLY A 326 2.30 -23.24 3.68
N ALA A 327 2.66 -23.35 4.97
CA ALA A 327 4.05 -23.50 5.41
C ALA A 327 4.46 -24.94 5.80
N ASP A 328 3.52 -25.83 6.13
CA ASP A 328 3.83 -27.10 6.80
C ASP A 328 3.88 -28.33 5.86
N GLY A 329 4.33 -28.11 4.61
CA GLY A 329 4.45 -29.15 3.58
C GLY A 329 5.87 -29.70 3.37
N SER A 330 6.85 -29.28 4.16
CA SER A 330 8.25 -29.70 4.01
C SER A 330 8.81 -30.26 5.32
N HIS A 331 8.48 -31.52 5.60
CA HIS A 331 9.35 -32.44 6.30
C HIS A 331 9.20 -33.83 5.71
#